data_AF-A0A915JCX1-F1
#
_entry.id   AF-A0A915JCX1-F1
#
_cell.length_a   1.000
_cell.length_b   1.000
_cell.length_c   1.000
_cell.angle_alpha   90.00
_cell.angle_beta   90.00
_cell.angle_gamma   90.00
#
_symmetry.space_group_name_H-M   'P 1'
#
loop_
_entity.id
_entity.type
_entity.pdbx_description
1 polymer ?
#
loop_
_entity_poly.entity_id
_entity_poly.type
_entity_poly.pdbx_seq_one_letter_code
_entity_poly.pdbx_strand_id
1 'polypeptide(L)'
;MEKSEELDQLNREIHSISCSGKAYATWLSMQCVQECREACGGHGYLKASRLGDLRSDIDPTVTYEGDNNVLLQQTANYLLSNFKSGGSYERFISPLKTINFVSKAKYLLTMNRSRIWEQTCDEIVLNAYRFLCCYLLEKLIHDSNKNVAANQVFVHKSLSLAFFEHNSLLHL
;
A
#
# COMPACT_ATOMS: atom_id res chain seq x y z
N MET A 1 -18.13 -14.44 21.95
CA MET A 1 -18.48 -13.81 20.66
C MET A 1 -17.53 -12.66 20.37
N GLU A 2 -17.38 -11.70 21.27
CA GLU A 2 -16.46 -10.54 21.15
C GLU A 2 -15.00 -10.91 20.77
N LYS A 3 -14.41 -11.91 21.43
CA LYS A 3 -13.03 -12.39 21.10
C LYS A 3 -12.88 -12.98 19.69
N SER A 4 -13.98 -13.43 19.08
CA SER A 4 -13.98 -13.96 17.70
C SER A 4 -13.96 -12.83 16.68
N GLU A 5 -14.69 -11.75 16.94
CA GLU A 5 -14.79 -10.59 16.03
C GLU A 5 -13.48 -9.80 15.98
N GLU A 6 -12.81 -9.62 17.12
CA GLU A 6 -11.49 -9.01 17.19
C GLU A 6 -10.44 -9.81 16.40
N LEU A 7 -10.48 -11.14 16.51
CA LEU A 7 -9.59 -12.02 15.77
C LEU A 7 -9.83 -11.93 14.26
N ASP A 8 -11.10 -11.87 13.84
CA ASP A 8 -11.45 -11.72 12.43
C ASP A 8 -10.98 -10.37 11.87
N GLN A 9 -11.07 -9.29 12.66
CA GLN A 9 -10.55 -7.98 12.26
C GLN A 9 -9.03 -7.99 12.14
N LEU A 10 -8.34 -8.61 13.09
CA LEU A 10 -6.89 -8.78 13.05
C LEU A 10 -6.45 -9.59 11.82
N ASN A 11 -7.14 -10.69 11.52
CA ASN A 11 -6.84 -11.52 10.35
C ASN A 11 -7.00 -10.74 9.05
N ARG A 12 -8.06 -9.93 8.92
CA ARG A 12 -8.25 -9.06 7.74
C ARG A 12 -7.15 -8.00 7.63
N GLU A 13 -6.73 -7.42 8.74
CA GLU A 13 -5.66 -6.42 8.76
C GLU A 13 -4.30 -7.03 8.36
N ILE A 14 -3.93 -8.17 8.95
CA ILE A 14 -2.72 -8.92 8.59
C ILE A 14 -2.75 -9.33 7.12
N HIS A 15 -3.88 -9.86 6.64
CA HIS A 15 -4.05 -10.22 5.24
C HIS A 15 -3.81 -9.03 4.31
N SER A 16 -4.40 -7.87 4.63
CA SER A 16 -4.25 -6.65 3.84
C SER A 16 -2.78 -6.19 3.76
N ILE A 17 -2.05 -6.22 4.88
CA ILE A 17 -0.63 -5.84 4.94
C ILE A 17 0.24 -6.86 4.19
N SER A 18 -0.05 -8.16 4.34
CA SER A 18 0.68 -9.22 3.66
C SER A 18 0.50 -9.15 2.14
N CYS A 19 -0.72 -8.87 1.68
CA CYS A 19 -1.04 -8.70 0.26
C CYS A 19 -0.23 -7.55 -0.37
N SER A 20 -0.29 -6.37 0.24
CA SER A 20 0.42 -5.20 -0.28
C SER A 20 1.94 -5.34 -0.13
N GLY A 21 2.42 -5.95 0.95
CA GLY A 21 3.84 -6.19 1.19
C GLY A 21 4.44 -7.20 0.22
N LYS A 22 3.74 -8.30 -0.07
CA LYS A 22 4.17 -9.26 -1.08
C LYS A 22 4.24 -8.63 -2.47
N ALA A 23 3.23 -7.86 -2.86
CA ALA A 23 3.23 -7.16 -4.14
C ALA A 23 4.36 -6.13 -4.24
N TYR A 24 4.57 -5.34 -3.18
CA TYR A 24 5.66 -4.36 -3.09
C TYR A 24 7.03 -5.04 -3.20
N ALA A 25 7.30 -6.02 -2.33
CA ALA A 25 8.62 -6.65 -2.23
C ALA A 25 9.00 -7.41 -3.49
N THR A 26 8.06 -8.10 -4.15
CA THR A 26 8.34 -8.86 -5.38
C THR A 26 8.58 -7.95 -6.58
N TRP A 27 7.82 -6.86 -6.73
CA TRP A 27 8.12 -5.85 -7.76
C TRP A 27 9.43 -5.13 -7.50
N LEU A 28 9.71 -4.75 -6.25
CA LEU A 28 10.97 -4.13 -5.87
C LEU A 28 12.14 -5.08 -6.18
N SER A 29 12.03 -6.37 -5.83
CA SER A 29 13.07 -7.36 -6.12
C SER A 29 13.37 -7.47 -7.62
N MET A 30 12.33 -7.45 -8.47
CA MET A 30 12.50 -7.45 -9.92
C MET A 30 13.22 -6.20 -10.43
N GLN A 31 12.89 -5.03 -9.87
CA GLN A 31 13.54 -3.77 -10.20
C GLN A 31 15.00 -3.77 -9.76
N CYS A 32 15.28 -4.15 -8.51
CA CYS A 32 16.63 -4.19 -7.97
C CYS A 32 17.55 -5.10 -8.77
N VAL A 33 17.12 -6.31 -9.15
CA VAL A 33 17.98 -7.20 -9.95
C VAL A 33 18.24 -6.63 -11.34
N GLN A 34 17.26 -5.95 -11.93
CA GLN A 34 17.47 -5.29 -13.22
C GLN A 34 18.45 -4.11 -13.10
N GLU A 35 18.30 -3.27 -12.09
CA GLU A 35 19.22 -2.16 -11.82
C GLU A 35 20.64 -2.66 -11.55
N CYS A 36 20.80 -3.72 -10.75
CA CYS A 36 22.10 -4.35 -10.54
C CYS A 36 22.71 -4.85 -11.86
N ARG A 37 21.90 -5.45 -12.74
CA ARG A 37 22.36 -5.94 -14.04
C ARG A 37 22.83 -4.79 -14.93
N GLU A 38 22.09 -3.69 -14.98
CA GLU A 38 22.44 -2.50 -15.75
C GLU A 38 23.68 -1.81 -15.20
N ALA A 39 23.83 -1.74 -13.87
CA ALA A 39 24.99 -1.17 -13.19
C ALA A 39 26.29 -1.94 -13.50
N CYS A 40 26.20 -3.25 -13.80
CA CYS A 40 27.34 -4.06 -14.24
C CYS A 40 27.67 -3.92 -15.74
N GLY A 41 26.92 -3.13 -16.51
CA GLY A 41 27.09 -2.96 -17.95
C GLY A 41 27.06 -4.31 -18.70
N GLY A 42 27.92 -4.46 -19.71
CA GLY A 42 28.00 -5.69 -20.52
C GLY A 42 28.31 -6.95 -19.70
N HIS A 43 29.02 -6.83 -18.57
CA HIS A 43 29.32 -7.97 -17.71
C HIS A 43 28.07 -8.50 -17.00
N GLY A 44 27.08 -7.64 -16.72
CA GLY A 44 25.78 -8.07 -16.18
C GLY A 44 24.98 -8.94 -17.15
N TYR A 45 25.28 -8.90 -18.45
CA TYR A 45 24.65 -9.80 -19.43
C TYR A 45 25.22 -11.22 -19.39
N LEU A 46 26.47 -11.39 -18.98
CA LEU A 46 27.14 -12.68 -19.01
C LEU A 46 26.50 -13.63 -18.00
N LYS A 47 26.37 -14.92 -18.38
CA LYS A 47 25.91 -16.00 -17.49
C LYS A 47 26.72 -16.05 -16.18
N ALA A 48 28.01 -15.71 -16.25
CA ALA A 48 28.90 -15.65 -15.08
C ALA A 48 28.44 -14.66 -14.00
N SER A 49 27.69 -13.60 -14.36
CA SER A 49 27.13 -12.64 -13.39
C SER A 49 25.97 -13.21 -12.57
N ARG A 50 25.30 -14.25 -13.08
CA ARG A 50 24.09 -14.88 -12.50
C ARG A 50 22.87 -13.96 -12.33
N LEU A 51 22.96 -12.68 -12.72
CA LEU A 51 21.84 -11.72 -12.56
C LEU A 51 20.66 -12.05 -13.48
N GLY A 52 20.93 -12.63 -14.66
CA GLY A 52 19.88 -13.15 -15.54
C GLY A 52 19.11 -14.31 -14.91
N ASP A 53 19.82 -15.26 -14.29
CA ASP A 53 19.22 -16.42 -13.62
C ASP A 53 18.44 -16.00 -12.39
N LEU A 54 19.03 -15.14 -11.56
CA LEU A 54 18.35 -14.59 -10.39
C LEU A 54 17.05 -13.86 -10.78
N ARG A 55 17.05 -13.11 -11.88
CA ARG A 55 15.83 -12.47 -12.38
C ARG A 55 14.80 -13.50 -12.81
N SER A 56 15.21 -14.57 -13.48
CA SER A 56 14.31 -15.68 -13.85
C SER A 56 13.71 -16.39 -12.64
N ASP A 57 14.47 -16.54 -11.55
CA ASP A 57 13.99 -17.16 -10.31
C ASP A 57 12.97 -16.27 -9.57
N ILE A 58 13.09 -14.95 -9.67
CA ILE A 58 12.18 -13.99 -9.03
C ILE A 58 10.91 -13.75 -9.86
N ASP A 59 10.99 -13.83 -11.19
CA ASP A 59 9.88 -13.58 -12.11
C ASP A 59 8.54 -14.23 -11.70
N PRO A 60 8.45 -15.52 -11.33
CA PRO A 60 7.18 -16.13 -10.93
C PRO A 60 6.59 -15.59 -9.62
N THR A 61 7.39 -14.95 -8.77
CA THR A 61 6.94 -14.47 -7.44
C THR A 61 5.89 -13.36 -7.52
N VAL A 62 5.83 -12.64 -8.64
CA VAL A 62 4.80 -11.60 -8.88
C VAL A 62 3.41 -12.20 -9.19
N THR A 63 3.34 -13.51 -9.41
CA THR A 63 2.12 -14.22 -9.83
C THR A 63 1.71 -15.34 -8.87
N TYR A 64 2.65 -16.18 -8.42
CA TYR A 64 2.34 -17.28 -7.49
C TYR A 64 1.99 -16.74 -6.10
N GLU A 65 1.19 -17.47 -5.31
CA GLU A 65 0.60 -16.96 -4.04
C GLU A 65 -0.30 -15.71 -4.24
N GLY A 66 -0.87 -15.57 -5.43
CA GLY A 66 -1.81 -14.50 -5.83
C GLY A 66 -1.17 -13.43 -6.71
N ASP A 67 -1.81 -13.11 -7.85
CA ASP A 67 -1.34 -12.04 -8.73
C ASP A 67 -1.23 -10.71 -7.98
N ASN A 68 -0.12 -10.00 -8.14
CA ASN A 68 0.14 -8.76 -7.41
C ASN A 68 -0.96 -7.72 -7.58
N ASN A 69 -1.56 -7.56 -8.77
CA ASN A 69 -2.64 -6.59 -8.95
C ASN A 69 -3.92 -7.03 -8.26
N VAL A 70 -4.23 -8.33 -8.27
CA VAL A 70 -5.36 -8.91 -7.54
C VAL A 70 -5.18 -8.74 -6.03
N LEU A 71 -3.98 -9.00 -5.51
CA LEU A 71 -3.67 -8.80 -4.08
C LEU A 71 -3.81 -7.33 -3.67
N LEU A 72 -3.33 -6.39 -4.48
CA LEU A 72 -3.52 -4.96 -4.20
C LEU A 72 -4.98 -4.53 -4.28
N GLN A 73 -5.81 -5.19 -5.10
CA GLN A 73 -7.26 -4.97 -5.06
C GLN A 73 -7.87 -5.42 -3.73
N GLN A 74 -7.42 -6.54 -3.16
CA GLN A 74 -7.89 -7.00 -1.85
C GLN A 74 -7.53 -6.02 -0.74
N THR A 75 -6.30 -5.51 -0.71
CA THR A 75 -5.88 -4.46 0.23
C THR A 75 -6.73 -3.19 0.07
N ALA A 76 -6.90 -2.69 -1.16
CA ALA A 76 -7.68 -1.48 -1.40
C ALA A 76 -9.16 -1.64 -1.02
N ASN A 77 -9.76 -2.83 -1.25
CA ASN A 77 -11.12 -3.13 -0.80
C ASN A 77 -11.24 -3.16 0.72
N TYR A 78 -10.26 -3.73 1.42
CA TYR A 78 -10.19 -3.66 2.88
C TYR A 78 -10.15 -2.21 3.37
N LEU A 79 -9.28 -1.37 2.78
CA LEU A 79 -9.18 0.05 3.14
C LEU A 79 -10.48 0.80 2.85
N LEU A 80 -11.10 0.55 1.70
CA LEU A 80 -12.35 1.19 1.28
C LEU A 80 -13.51 0.83 2.21
N SER A 81 -13.62 -0.44 2.61
CA SER A 81 -14.64 -0.89 3.56
C SER A 81 -14.49 -0.17 4.90
N ASN A 82 -13.29 -0.13 5.45
CA ASN A 82 -13.03 0.55 6.72
C ASN A 82 -13.19 2.07 6.63
N PHE A 83 -12.85 2.69 5.50
CA PHE A 83 -13.03 4.12 5.27
C PHE A 83 -14.51 4.52 5.20
N LYS A 84 -15.35 3.72 4.55
CA LYS A 84 -16.80 3.92 4.53
C LYS A 84 -17.43 3.76 5.92
N SER A 85 -16.98 2.77 6.68
CA SER A 85 -17.45 2.53 8.06
C SER A 85 -16.95 3.60 9.05
N GLY A 86 -15.71 4.07 8.90
CA GLY A 86 -15.09 5.10 9.74
C GLY A 86 -15.61 6.52 9.50
N GLY A 87 -16.50 6.72 8.52
CA GLY A 87 -17.27 7.97 8.34
C GLY A 87 -18.29 8.21 9.46
N SER A 88 -18.66 7.17 10.19
CA SER A 88 -19.38 7.26 11.47
C SER A 88 -18.37 7.60 12.56
N TYR A 89 -18.52 8.76 13.20
CA TYR A 89 -17.61 9.42 14.16
C TYR A 89 -17.17 8.61 15.41
N GLU A 90 -17.39 7.29 15.46
CA GLU A 90 -16.81 6.46 16.50
C GLU A 90 -15.29 6.30 16.29
N ARG A 91 -14.54 6.16 17.38
CA ARG A 91 -13.09 5.90 17.34
C ARG A 91 -12.85 4.57 16.65
N PHE A 92 -12.73 4.59 15.33
CA PHE A 92 -12.27 3.43 14.59
C PHE A 92 -10.80 3.17 14.94
N ILE A 93 -10.55 2.07 15.63
CA ILE A 93 -9.23 1.61 16.03
C ILE A 93 -9.04 0.23 15.41
N SER A 94 -8.12 0.14 14.47
CA SER A 94 -7.66 -1.15 13.94
C SER A 94 -6.74 -1.85 14.96
N PRO A 95 -6.78 -3.19 15.08
CA PRO A 95 -5.97 -3.96 16.01
C PRO A 95 -4.47 -3.60 15.99
N LEU A 96 -3.88 -3.51 14.81
CA LEU A 96 -2.47 -3.13 14.62
C LEU A 96 -2.27 -1.63 14.40
N LYS A 97 -3.35 -0.85 14.45
CA LYS A 97 -3.37 0.61 14.28
C LYS A 97 -2.95 1.09 12.88
N THR A 98 -2.86 0.20 11.89
CA THR A 98 -2.33 0.52 10.54
C THR A 98 -3.17 1.53 9.76
N ILE A 99 -4.46 1.63 10.11
CA ILE A 99 -5.44 2.49 9.42
C ILE A 99 -6.10 3.50 10.34
N ASN A 100 -5.56 3.73 11.55
CA ASN A 100 -6.14 4.68 12.50
C ASN A 100 -6.12 6.14 11.99
N PHE A 101 -5.25 6.46 11.03
CA PHE A 101 -5.23 7.80 10.41
C PHE A 101 -6.52 8.13 9.67
N VAL A 102 -7.31 7.12 9.26
CA VAL A 102 -8.59 7.29 8.57
C VAL A 102 -9.59 8.09 9.42
N SER A 103 -9.53 7.97 10.75
CA SER A 103 -10.40 8.75 11.65
C SER A 103 -10.13 10.27 11.55
N LYS A 104 -8.95 10.66 11.05
CA LYS A 104 -8.53 12.05 10.82
C LYS A 104 -8.62 12.44 9.34
N ALA A 105 -9.28 11.66 8.49
CA ALA A 105 -9.32 11.87 7.04
C ALA A 105 -9.73 13.30 6.66
N LYS A 106 -10.81 13.84 7.25
CA LYS A 106 -11.26 15.23 7.01
C LYS A 106 -10.17 16.25 7.28
N TYR A 107 -9.51 16.13 8.44
CA TYR A 107 -8.41 17.02 8.82
C TYR A 107 -7.25 16.92 7.82
N LEU A 108 -6.83 15.69 7.50
CA LEU A 108 -5.72 15.43 6.58
C LEU A 108 -5.99 16.03 5.19
N LEU A 109 -7.21 15.84 4.66
CA LEU A 109 -7.61 16.35 3.35
C LEU A 109 -7.71 17.87 3.29
N THR A 110 -8.01 18.54 4.41
CA THR A 110 -8.05 20.01 4.52
C THR A 110 -6.75 20.63 5.04
N MET A 111 -5.72 19.83 5.28
CA MET A 111 -4.54 20.28 6.02
C MET A 111 -3.83 21.43 5.29
N ASN A 112 -3.72 22.57 5.98
CA ASN A 112 -3.13 23.77 5.39
C ASN A 112 -1.60 23.61 5.29
N ARG A 113 -1.06 23.74 4.07
CA ARG A 113 0.36 23.55 3.75
C ARG A 113 1.31 24.56 4.42
N SER A 114 0.78 25.60 5.05
CA SER A 114 1.58 26.65 5.69
C SER A 114 2.27 26.21 6.99
N ARG A 115 1.82 25.14 7.65
CA ARG A 115 2.43 24.62 8.90
C ARG A 115 3.43 23.47 8.71
N ILE A 116 3.81 23.19 7.45
CA ILE A 116 4.75 22.10 7.13
C ILE A 116 6.12 22.35 7.78
N TRP A 117 6.56 23.60 7.86
CA TRP A 117 7.87 23.98 8.40
C TRP A 117 8.01 23.80 9.93
N GLU A 118 6.91 23.56 10.64
CA GLU A 118 6.90 23.30 12.10
C GLU A 118 7.09 21.81 12.43
N GLN A 119 7.10 20.92 11.42
CA GLN A 119 7.13 19.48 11.59
C GLN A 119 8.50 18.89 11.25
N THR A 120 8.80 17.72 11.84
CA THR A 120 9.97 16.94 11.46
C THR A 120 9.80 16.33 10.06
N CYS A 121 10.92 15.97 9.40
CA CYS A 121 10.86 15.33 8.09
C CYS A 121 9.98 14.07 8.10
N ASP A 122 10.13 13.23 9.13
CA ASP A 122 9.41 11.97 9.26
C ASP A 122 7.90 12.19 9.42
N GLU A 123 7.50 13.19 10.22
CA GLU A 123 6.09 13.58 10.35
C GLU A 123 5.51 14.09 9.04
N ILE A 124 6.26 14.89 8.28
CA ILE A 124 5.84 15.40 6.97
C ILE A 124 5.61 14.23 6.01
N VAL A 125 6.55 13.29 5.93
CA VAL A 125 6.47 12.13 5.05
C VAL A 125 5.29 11.23 5.44
N LEU A 126 5.15 10.90 6.73
CA LEU A 126 4.03 10.10 7.22
C LEU A 126 2.69 10.77 6.94
N ASN A 127 2.58 12.09 7.15
CA ASN A 127 1.35 12.83 6.88
C ASN A 127 1.07 12.94 5.38
N ALA A 128 2.09 13.02 4.52
CA ALA A 128 1.93 12.98 3.08
C ALA A 128 1.35 11.65 2.61
N TYR A 129 1.85 10.52 3.13
CA TYR A 129 1.29 9.20 2.85
C TYR A 129 -0.14 9.02 3.35
N ARG A 130 -0.44 9.49 4.57
CA ARG A 130 -1.81 9.47 5.13
C ARG A 130 -2.77 10.30 4.28
N PHE A 131 -2.37 11.50 3.89
CA PHE A 131 -3.13 12.35 2.97
C PHE A 131 -3.37 11.63 1.64
N LEU A 132 -2.32 11.06 1.04
CA LEU A 132 -2.42 10.35 -0.23
C LEU A 132 -3.38 9.16 -0.15
N CYS A 133 -3.32 8.36 0.91
CA CYS A 133 -4.25 7.25 1.13
C CYS A 133 -5.70 7.75 1.22
N CYS A 134 -5.96 8.77 2.05
CA CYS A 134 -7.31 9.36 2.17
C CYS A 134 -7.81 9.93 0.84
N TYR A 135 -6.95 10.63 0.10
CA TYR A 135 -7.30 11.21 -1.20
C TYR A 135 -7.66 10.13 -2.24
N LEU A 136 -6.86 9.05 -2.32
CA LEU A 136 -7.13 7.95 -3.24
C LEU A 136 -8.39 7.17 -2.84
N LEU A 137 -8.69 7.06 -1.54
CA LEU A 137 -9.94 6.47 -1.05
C LEU A 137 -11.16 7.31 -1.46
N GLU A 138 -11.14 8.63 -1.29
CA GLU A 138 -12.23 9.50 -1.77
C GLU A 138 -12.40 9.41 -3.28
N LYS A 139 -11.29 9.37 -4.02
CA LYS A 139 -11.30 9.18 -5.47
C LYS A 139 -11.94 7.86 -5.87
N LEU A 140 -11.62 6.75 -5.19
CA LEU A 140 -12.25 5.44 -5.45
C LEU A 140 -13.76 5.48 -5.20
N ILE A 141 -14.21 6.13 -4.14
CA ILE A 141 -15.64 6.27 -3.84
C ILE A 141 -16.34 7.05 -4.96
N HIS A 142 -15.75 8.16 -5.38
CA HIS A 142 -16.30 8.98 -6.46
C HIS A 142 -16.33 8.25 -7.80
N ASP A 143 -15.26 7.51 -8.15
CA ASP A 143 -15.16 6.77 -9.41
C ASP A 143 -16.04 5.52 -9.44
N SER A 144 -16.27 4.89 -8.27
CA SER A 144 -17.25 3.80 -8.11
C SER A 144 -18.67 4.24 -8.48
N ASN A 145 -19.03 5.50 -8.24
CA ASN A 145 -20.35 6.03 -8.61
C ASN A 145 -20.47 6.31 -10.12
N LYS A 146 -19.37 6.31 -10.87
CA LYS A 146 -19.32 6.63 -12.30
C LYS A 146 -19.08 5.40 -13.21
N ASN A 147 -19.05 4.18 -12.66
CA ASN A 147 -18.82 2.92 -13.38
C ASN A 147 -17.53 2.89 -14.23
N VAL A 148 -16.47 3.60 -13.82
CA VAL A 148 -15.20 3.63 -14.57
C VAL A 148 -14.25 2.53 -14.09
N ALA A 149 -14.43 1.30 -14.59
CA ALA A 149 -13.67 0.12 -14.14
C ALA A 149 -12.16 0.17 -14.42
N ALA A 150 -11.73 0.77 -15.54
CA ALA A 150 -10.31 0.80 -15.92
C ALA A 150 -9.47 1.69 -14.98
N ASN A 151 -10.01 2.84 -14.54
CA ASN A 151 -9.32 3.72 -13.61
C ASN A 151 -9.16 3.09 -12.21
N GLN A 152 -10.07 2.19 -11.84
CA GLN A 152 -10.05 1.57 -10.52
C GLN A 152 -8.76 0.76 -10.33
N VAL A 153 -8.33 -0.05 -11.29
CA VAL A 153 -7.12 -0.90 -11.13
C VAL A 153 -5.89 -0.07 -10.79
N PHE A 154 -5.67 1.05 -11.50
CA PHE A 154 -4.57 1.96 -11.23
C PHE A 154 -4.66 2.59 -9.84
N VAL A 155 -5.84 3.03 -9.43
CA VAL A 155 -6.04 3.65 -8.13
C VAL A 155 -5.89 2.63 -6.98
N HIS A 156 -6.37 1.39 -7.15
CA HIS A 156 -6.17 0.32 -6.16
C HIS A 156 -4.67 0.03 -5.98
N LYS A 157 -3.91 -0.05 -7.07
CA LYS A 157 -2.45 -0.21 -7.01
C LYS A 157 -1.79 0.93 -6.24
N SER A 158 -2.03 2.18 -6.62
CA SER A 158 -1.41 3.33 -5.96
C SER A 158 -1.78 3.44 -4.47
N LEU A 159 -3.05 3.20 -4.14
CA LEU A 159 -3.52 3.24 -2.75
C LEU A 159 -2.84 2.17 -1.90
N SER A 160 -2.81 0.93 -2.38
CA SER A 160 -2.29 -0.19 -1.62
C SER A 160 -0.78 -0.14 -1.43
N LEU A 161 -0.03 0.38 -2.41
CA LEU A 161 1.40 0.64 -2.27
C LEU A 161 1.68 1.79 -1.29
N ALA A 162 0.96 2.92 -1.42
CA ALA A 162 1.08 4.04 -0.48
C ALA A 162 0.75 3.62 0.96
N PHE A 163 -0.25 2.76 1.14
CA PHE A 163 -0.59 2.16 2.43
C PHE A 163 0.56 1.31 2.98
N PHE A 164 1.18 0.45 2.17
CA PHE A 164 2.28 -0.38 2.62
C PHE A 164 3.52 0.44 2.99
N GLU A 165 3.88 1.43 2.17
CA GLU A 165 5.00 2.34 2.44
C GLU A 165 4.75 3.16 3.71
N HIS A 166 3.52 3.64 3.93
CA HIS A 166 3.14 4.32 5.17
C HIS A 166 3.42 3.45 6.40
N ASN A 167 2.98 2.19 6.38
CA ASN A 167 3.13 1.28 7.50
C ASN A 167 4.59 0.86 7.71
N SER A 168 5.34 0.70 6.61
CA SER A 168 6.78 0.42 6.68
C SER A 168 7.52 1.56 7.39
N LEU A 169 7.22 2.81 7.04
CA LEU A 169 7.82 4.00 7.67
C LEU A 169 7.36 4.23 9.11
N LEU A 170 6.13 3.84 9.46
CA LEU A 170 5.61 4.01 10.82
C LEU A 170 6.32 3.13 11.86
N HIS A 171 6.92 2.03 11.41
CA HIS A 171 7.53 1.00 12.26
C HIS A 171 9.06 0.91 12.14
N LEU A 172 9.69 1.79 11.36
CA LEU A 172 11.13 2.02 11.35
C LEU A 172 11.52 2.95 12.52
#